data_AF-A0A426Q5F6-F1
#
_entry.id   AF-A0A426Q5F6-F1
#
_cell.length_a   1.000
_cell.length_b   1.000
_cell.length_c   1.000
_cell.angle_alpha   90.00
_cell.angle_beta   90.00
_cell.angle_gamma   90.00
#
_symmetry.space_group_name_H-M   'P 1'
#
loop_
_entity.id
_entity.type
_entity.pdbx_description
1 polymer ?
#
loop_
_entity_poly.entity_id
_entity_poly.type
_entity_poly.pdbx_seq_one_letter_code
_entity_poly.pdbx_strand_id
1 'polypeptide(L)'
;LAVDYLSLSSDVRSTRLLVPDHVGIVEGRTYLWAREWTPADADPGAVPGTLPGTTPDAVPDAVPASAVGPQRTWAVARIRGVRALDVEAPPAVLPDVDPEDPFGFAGHDAWATLTLAPSGAWMYEYFPVWHVDGEDDGVVTIADTGEWLDRFLVAYSPEIVDVAPPDVAERVRERARWALGVYGAD
;
A
#
# COMPACT_ATOMS: atom_id res chain seq x y z
N LEU A 1 -0.58 18.96 2.53
CA LEU A 1 -2.02 18.61 2.59
C LEU A 1 -2.27 17.66 3.75
N ALA A 2 -3.42 17.75 4.40
CA ALA A 2 -3.97 16.65 5.21
C ALA A 2 -5.05 15.95 4.38
N VAL A 3 -4.95 14.63 4.22
CA VAL A 3 -5.92 13.85 3.45
C VAL A 3 -6.53 12.76 4.31
N ASP A 4 -7.84 12.57 4.19
CA ASP A 4 -8.50 11.40 4.76
C ASP A 4 -8.39 10.27 3.75
N TYR A 5 -7.52 9.31 4.02
CA TYR A 5 -7.26 8.20 3.12
C TYR A 5 -7.95 6.94 3.59
N LEU A 6 -8.62 6.29 2.67
CA LEU A 6 -9.23 4.98 2.88
C LEU A 6 -8.19 3.89 2.59
N SER A 7 -8.05 2.92 3.50
CA SER A 7 -7.17 1.77 3.34
C SER A 7 -7.46 1.03 2.04
N LEU A 8 -6.50 0.22 1.59
CA LEU A 8 -6.65 -0.53 0.36
C LEU A 8 -7.84 -1.52 0.42
N SER A 9 -8.11 -2.08 1.61
CA SER A 9 -9.26 -2.93 1.97
C SER A 9 -10.56 -2.15 2.23
N SER A 10 -10.52 -0.82 2.21
CA SER A 10 -11.69 0.04 2.43
C SER A 10 -12.39 -0.07 3.79
N ASP A 11 -11.73 -0.66 4.77
CA ASP A 11 -12.21 -0.92 6.12
C ASP A 11 -11.68 0.06 7.16
N VAL A 12 -10.53 0.69 6.89
CA VAL A 12 -9.88 1.63 7.81
C VAL A 12 -9.75 2.97 7.13
N ARG A 13 -10.27 4.01 7.79
CA ARG A 13 -10.05 5.41 7.40
C ARG A 13 -8.99 6.00 8.30
N SER A 14 -8.01 6.63 7.69
CA SER A 14 -6.92 7.25 8.42
C SER A 14 -6.50 8.53 7.73
N THR A 15 -6.29 9.58 8.50
CA THR A 15 -5.73 10.81 7.96
C THR A 15 -4.23 10.62 7.70
N ARG A 16 -3.73 11.28 6.66
CA ARG A 16 -2.33 11.25 6.24
C ARG A 16 -1.89 12.67 5.92
N LEU A 17 -0.66 13.00 6.28
CA LEU A 17 -0.06 14.30 5.99
C LEU A 17 0.86 14.14 4.78
N LEU A 18 0.45 14.72 3.65
CA LEU A 18 1.09 14.50 2.35
C LEU A 18 1.67 15.80 1.78
N VAL A 19 2.89 15.71 1.28
CA VAL A 19 3.51 16.67 0.36
C VAL A 19 3.20 16.18 -1.07
N PRO A 20 2.27 16.83 -1.80
CA PRO A 20 1.91 16.41 -3.14
C PRO A 20 3.04 16.75 -4.13
N ASP A 21 3.40 15.79 -4.97
CA ASP A 21 4.49 15.97 -5.94
C ASP A 21 4.00 15.93 -7.38
N HIS A 22 3.16 14.95 -7.73
CA HIS A 22 2.66 14.77 -9.10
C HIS A 22 1.30 14.08 -9.11
N VAL A 23 0.43 14.46 -10.05
CA VAL A 23 -0.86 13.78 -10.30
C VAL A 23 -0.85 13.27 -11.73
N GLY A 24 -1.11 11.97 -11.89
CA GLY A 24 -1.09 11.30 -13.19
C GLY A 24 -2.20 10.27 -13.33
N ILE A 25 -2.30 9.69 -14.52
CA ILE A 25 -3.26 8.65 -14.85
C ILE A 25 -2.52 7.40 -15.26
N VAL A 26 -2.84 6.28 -14.63
CA VAL A 26 -2.35 4.94 -14.96
C VAL A 26 -3.57 4.07 -15.22
N GLU A 27 -3.66 3.48 -16.41
CA GLU A 27 -4.78 2.61 -16.83
C GLU A 27 -6.17 3.25 -16.60
N GLY A 28 -6.30 4.54 -16.90
CA GLY A 28 -7.56 5.28 -16.74
C GLY A 28 -7.93 5.62 -15.29
N ARG A 29 -7.08 5.31 -14.31
CA ARG A 29 -7.26 5.68 -12.90
C ARG A 29 -6.28 6.78 -12.49
N THR A 30 -6.76 7.72 -11.68
CA THR A 30 -5.95 8.85 -11.22
C THR A 30 -5.18 8.50 -9.94
N TYR A 31 -3.89 8.79 -9.95
CA TYR A 31 -2.98 8.59 -8.83
C TYR A 31 -2.26 9.89 -8.48
N LEU A 32 -2.00 10.05 -7.19
CA LEU A 32 -1.19 11.11 -6.61
C LEU A 32 0.12 10.49 -6.13
N TRP A 33 1.24 10.93 -6.67
CA TRP A 33 2.54 10.73 -6.07
C TRP A 33 2.75 11.80 -5.01
N ALA A 34 3.00 11.34 -3.79
CA ALA A 34 3.22 12.23 -2.66
C ALA A 34 4.12 11.59 -1.62
N ARG A 35 4.90 12.42 -0.96
CA ARG A 35 5.71 12.04 0.20
C ARG A 35 4.92 12.28 1.48
N GLU A 36 4.85 11.28 2.35
CA GLU A 36 4.23 11.43 3.67
C GLU A 36 5.20 12.14 4.61
N TRP A 37 4.70 13.02 5.49
CA TRP A 37 5.54 13.69 6.48
C TRP A 37 4.96 13.58 7.89
N THR A 38 5.84 13.43 8.87
CA THR A 38 5.47 13.28 10.29
C THR A 38 5.91 14.51 11.07
N PRO A 39 4.99 15.24 11.73
CA PRO A 39 5.34 16.33 12.63
C PRO A 39 6.19 15.83 13.80
N ALA A 40 7.16 16.63 14.25
CA ALA A 40 8.11 16.23 15.30
C ALA A 40 7.44 15.87 16.65
N ASP A 41 6.30 16.49 16.96
CA ASP A 41 5.58 16.30 18.23
C ASP A 41 4.37 15.37 18.13
N ALA A 42 4.21 14.62 17.02
CA ALA A 42 3.04 13.79 16.78
C ALA A 42 2.87 12.72 17.87
N ASP A 43 1.84 12.87 18.71
CA ASP A 43 1.40 11.82 19.63
C ASP A 43 0.97 10.59 18.79
N PRO A 44 1.56 9.40 19.00
CA PRO A 44 1.22 8.19 18.24
C PRO A 44 -0.24 7.75 18.40
N GLY A 45 -0.96 8.26 19.41
CA GLY A 45 -2.41 8.05 19.60
C GLY A 45 -3.31 9.16 19.03
N ALA A 46 -2.75 10.25 18.51
CA ALA A 46 -3.55 11.35 17.97
C ALA A 46 -4.22 10.97 16.65
N VAL A 47 -5.48 11.37 16.51
CA VAL A 47 -6.19 11.33 15.23
C VAL A 47 -5.33 12.06 14.20
N PRO A 48 -4.84 11.37 13.15
CA PRO A 48 -3.91 12.02 12.24
C PRO A 48 -4.57 13.25 11.59
N GLY A 49 -3.78 14.29 11.32
CA GLY A 49 -4.29 15.61 10.93
C GLY A 49 -4.79 16.49 12.09
N THR A 50 -4.84 15.96 13.31
CA THR A 50 -4.81 16.78 14.53
C THR A 50 -3.35 17.11 14.78
N LEU A 51 -2.98 18.38 14.61
CA LEU A 51 -1.70 18.84 15.13
C LEU A 51 -1.75 18.65 16.66
N PRO A 52 -0.80 17.92 17.25
CA PRO A 52 -0.82 17.56 18.67
C PRO A 52 -0.81 18.83 19.50
N GLY A 53 -1.93 19.16 20.16
CA GLY A 53 -1.99 20.19 21.20
C GLY A 53 -1.37 21.55 20.87
N THR A 54 -1.27 21.94 19.60
CA THR A 54 -0.57 23.15 19.24
C THR A 54 -1.47 24.34 19.55
N THR A 55 -1.14 25.07 20.61
CA THR A 55 -1.25 26.53 20.60
C THR A 55 -0.88 27.04 19.20
N PRO A 56 -1.53 28.08 18.66
CA PRO A 56 -1.31 28.53 17.27
C PRO A 56 0.15 28.67 16.80
N ASP A 57 1.10 28.74 17.73
CA ASP A 57 2.55 28.82 17.52
C ASP A 57 3.29 27.51 17.14
N ALA A 58 2.64 26.33 17.05
CA ALA A 58 3.36 25.05 16.83
C ALA A 58 3.04 24.32 15.50
N VAL A 59 2.39 24.98 14.55
CA VAL A 59 2.41 24.54 13.14
C VAL A 59 3.67 25.12 12.51
N PRO A 60 4.59 24.30 11.99
CA PRO A 60 5.80 24.85 11.38
C PRO A 60 5.43 25.65 10.12
N ASP A 61 6.11 26.76 9.88
CA ASP A 61 5.91 27.57 8.66
C ASP A 61 6.27 26.78 7.38
N ALA A 62 7.15 25.79 7.50
CA ALA A 62 7.59 24.92 6.41
C ALA A 62 7.75 23.46 6.86
N VAL A 63 7.48 22.52 5.97
CA VAL A 63 7.74 21.09 6.22
C VAL A 63 9.26 20.85 6.30
N PRO A 64 9.80 20.33 7.41
CA PRO A 64 11.23 20.03 7.50
C PRO A 64 11.59 18.89 6.55
N ALA A 65 12.65 19.05 5.74
CA ALA A 65 13.08 18.04 4.78
C ALA A 65 13.38 16.67 5.44
N SER A 66 13.87 16.67 6.69
CA SER A 66 14.14 15.46 7.47
C SER A 66 12.87 14.74 7.96
N ALA A 67 11.72 15.40 7.92
CA ALA A 67 10.43 14.83 8.35
C ALA A 67 9.66 14.16 7.21
N VAL A 68 10.18 14.23 5.98
CA VAL A 68 9.53 13.73 4.77
C VAL A 68 10.06 12.34 4.45
N GLY A 69 9.15 11.37 4.37
CA GLY A 69 9.45 10.00 3.98
C GLY A 69 9.63 9.82 2.47
N PRO A 70 9.79 8.56 2.00
CA PRO A 70 9.88 8.26 0.58
C PRO A 70 8.58 8.63 -0.15
N GLN A 71 8.70 8.91 -1.44
CA GLN A 71 7.54 9.14 -2.31
C GLN A 71 6.75 7.84 -2.47
N ARG A 72 5.42 7.93 -2.38
CA ARG A 72 4.50 6.80 -2.54
C ARG A 72 3.37 7.18 -3.47
N THR A 73 2.71 6.16 -4.01
CA THR A 73 1.57 6.30 -4.91
C THR A 73 0.25 6.14 -4.15
N TRP A 74 -0.61 7.16 -4.24
CA TRP A 74 -1.90 7.24 -3.54
C TRP A 74 -3.03 7.24 -4.57
N ALA A 75 -3.96 6.29 -4.47
CA ALA A 75 -5.11 6.26 -5.38
C ALA A 75 -6.05 7.43 -5.05
N VAL A 76 -6.26 8.36 -5.97
CA VAL A 76 -7.09 9.55 -5.71
C VAL A 76 -8.52 9.16 -5.37
N ALA A 77 -9.04 8.09 -5.97
CA ALA A 77 -10.36 7.53 -5.67
C ALA A 77 -10.52 7.06 -4.20
N ARG A 78 -9.42 6.87 -3.45
CA ARG A 78 -9.43 6.50 -2.02
C ARG A 78 -9.29 7.71 -1.08
N ILE A 79 -9.05 8.91 -1.61
CA ILE A 79 -9.04 10.14 -0.82
C ILE A 79 -10.50 10.58 -0.61
N ARG A 80 -10.93 10.66 0.65
CA ARG A 80 -12.30 11.01 1.07
C ARG A 80 -12.44 12.47 1.53
N GLY A 81 -11.33 13.11 1.84
CA GLY A 81 -11.27 14.50 2.26
C GLY A 81 -9.87 15.04 2.04
N VAL A 82 -9.79 16.32 1.69
CA VAL A 82 -8.52 17.04 1.51
C VAL A 82 -8.63 18.37 2.22
N ARG A 83 -7.61 18.72 3.00
CA ARG A 83 -7.44 20.02 3.61
C ARG A 83 -6.07 20.56 3.23
N ALA A 84 -6.05 21.72 2.58
CA ALA A 84 -4.82 22.48 2.41
C ALA A 84 -4.35 22.97 3.79
N LEU A 85 -3.04 22.90 4.02
CA LEU A 85 -2.40 23.41 5.22
C LEU A 85 -1.66 24.68 4.84
N ASP A 86 -1.60 25.63 5.76
CA ASP A 86 -0.81 26.85 5.62
C ASP A 86 0.63 26.55 6.07
N VAL A 87 1.29 25.65 5.34
CA VAL A 87 2.66 25.18 5.59
C VAL A 87 3.36 25.09 4.25
N GLU A 88 4.51 25.73 4.13
CA GLU A 88 5.33 25.69 2.92
C GLU A 88 5.82 24.25 2.66
N ALA A 89 5.58 23.77 1.44
CA ALA A 89 6.00 22.46 1.00
C ALA A 89 7.42 22.52 0.40
N PRO A 90 8.26 21.48 0.60
CA PRO A 90 9.52 21.38 -0.11
C PRO A 90 9.26 21.26 -1.63
N PRO A 91 10.28 21.51 -2.48
CA PRO A 91 10.16 21.36 -3.92
C PRO A 91 9.57 20.00 -4.30
N ALA A 92 8.65 20.00 -5.25
CA ALA A 92 8.01 18.79 -5.77
C ALA A 92 9.04 17.89 -6.46
N VAL A 93 8.90 16.57 -6.28
CA VAL A 93 9.75 15.55 -6.91
C VAL A 93 8.97 14.86 -8.02
N LEU A 94 9.37 15.05 -9.28
CA LEU A 94 8.74 14.31 -10.38
C LEU A 94 9.05 12.81 -10.24
N PRO A 95 8.03 11.93 -10.28
CA PRO A 95 8.26 10.50 -10.27
C PRO A 95 8.91 10.05 -11.58
N ASP A 96 9.82 9.10 -11.48
CA ASP A 96 10.25 8.30 -12.62
C ASP A 96 9.25 7.13 -12.76
N VAL A 97 8.39 7.19 -13.78
CA VAL A 97 7.30 6.22 -13.98
C VAL A 97 7.66 5.32 -15.15
N ASP A 98 7.99 4.06 -14.86
CA ASP A 98 8.09 3.03 -15.88
C ASP A 98 6.67 2.68 -16.38
N PRO A 99 6.37 2.84 -17.68
CA PRO A 99 5.05 2.47 -18.22
C PRO A 99 4.72 0.97 -18.08
N GLU A 100 5.74 0.09 -18.03
CA GLU A 100 5.54 -1.36 -17.89
C GLU A 100 5.44 -1.80 -16.41
N ASP A 101 5.91 -0.98 -15.48
CA ASP A 101 5.76 -1.16 -14.03
C ASP A 101 5.48 0.19 -13.32
N PRO A 102 4.29 0.77 -13.53
CA PRO A 102 3.98 2.12 -13.05
C PRO A 102 3.90 2.24 -11.52
N PHE A 103 3.97 1.11 -10.81
CA PHE A 103 3.95 1.04 -9.34
C PHE A 103 5.28 0.55 -8.75
N GLY A 104 6.27 0.21 -9.58
CA GLY A 104 7.60 -0.20 -9.13
C GLY A 104 7.61 -1.52 -8.36
N PHE A 105 6.70 -2.45 -8.66
CA PHE A 105 6.65 -3.76 -8.01
C PHE A 105 7.94 -4.56 -8.25
N ALA A 106 8.57 -4.42 -9.41
CA ALA A 106 9.82 -5.07 -9.76
C ALA A 106 10.96 -4.72 -8.78
N GLY A 107 10.91 -3.53 -8.17
CA GLY A 107 11.89 -3.06 -7.19
C GLY A 107 11.64 -3.47 -5.74
N HIS A 108 10.64 -4.32 -5.47
CA HIS A 108 10.34 -4.74 -4.10
C HIS A 108 11.41 -5.73 -3.58
N ASP A 109 11.87 -5.56 -2.34
CA ASP A 109 12.92 -6.39 -1.74
C ASP A 109 12.41 -7.79 -1.30
N ALA A 110 11.09 -7.94 -1.16
CA ALA A 110 10.44 -9.15 -0.69
C ALA A 110 9.40 -9.65 -1.69
N TRP A 111 9.47 -10.94 -2.00
CA TRP A 111 8.64 -11.64 -2.98
C TRP A 111 8.14 -12.96 -2.41
N ALA A 112 6.95 -13.35 -2.83
CA ALA A 112 6.40 -14.67 -2.58
C ALA A 112 6.34 -15.48 -3.89
N THR A 113 6.55 -16.78 -3.78
CA THR A 113 6.32 -17.75 -4.86
C THR A 113 5.04 -18.51 -4.57
N LEU A 114 4.17 -18.61 -5.58
CA LEU A 114 2.92 -19.33 -5.52
C LEU A 114 2.94 -20.46 -6.54
N THR A 115 2.46 -21.64 -6.15
CA THR A 115 2.10 -22.69 -7.09
C THR A 115 0.61 -22.60 -7.35
N LEU A 116 0.22 -22.25 -8.57
CA LEU A 116 -1.17 -22.13 -8.96
C LEU A 116 -1.75 -23.49 -9.34
N ALA A 117 -3.01 -23.72 -8.98
CA ALA A 117 -3.78 -24.81 -9.56
C ALA A 117 -4.03 -24.51 -11.06
N PRO A 118 -4.29 -25.51 -11.91
CA PRO A 118 -4.63 -25.28 -13.32
C PRO A 118 -5.82 -24.33 -13.51
N SER A 119 -6.78 -24.33 -12.58
CA SER A 119 -7.92 -23.39 -12.57
C SER A 119 -7.53 -21.94 -12.25
N GLY A 120 -6.32 -21.70 -11.73
CA GLY A 120 -5.75 -20.40 -11.43
C GLY A 120 -4.96 -19.78 -12.59
N ALA A 121 -4.83 -20.45 -13.73
CA ALA A 121 -4.03 -19.95 -14.86
C ALA A 121 -4.50 -18.58 -15.41
N TRP A 122 -5.76 -18.19 -15.18
CA TRP A 122 -6.23 -16.85 -15.56
C TRP A 122 -5.51 -15.73 -14.80
N MET A 123 -4.87 -16.00 -13.66
CA MET A 123 -4.19 -14.98 -12.85
C MET A 123 -3.07 -14.26 -13.58
N TYR A 124 -2.41 -14.90 -14.57
CA TYR A 124 -1.38 -14.27 -15.42
C TYR A 124 -1.89 -13.01 -16.14
N GLU A 125 -3.19 -12.94 -16.42
CA GLU A 125 -3.77 -11.85 -17.20
C GLU A 125 -4.28 -10.70 -16.32
N TYR A 126 -4.62 -10.97 -15.05
CA TYR A 126 -5.37 -10.05 -14.21
C TYR A 126 -4.59 -9.54 -12.99
N PHE A 127 -3.50 -10.22 -12.62
CA PHE A 127 -2.69 -9.86 -11.47
C PHE A 127 -1.23 -9.65 -11.86
N PRO A 128 -0.51 -8.81 -11.09
CA PRO A 128 0.93 -8.65 -11.25
C PRO A 128 1.64 -9.90 -10.70
N VAL A 129 1.56 -11.00 -11.43
CA VAL A 129 2.24 -12.26 -11.17
C VAL A 129 3.14 -12.60 -12.35
N TRP A 130 4.33 -13.12 -12.08
CA TRP A 130 5.32 -13.43 -13.12
C TRP A 130 5.72 -14.89 -13.04
N HIS A 131 5.86 -15.57 -14.18
CA HIS A 131 6.33 -16.95 -14.20
C HIS A 131 7.78 -17.05 -13.69
N VAL A 132 8.10 -18.13 -12.98
CA VAL A 132 9.47 -18.46 -12.59
C VAL A 132 10.13 -19.31 -13.67
N ASP A 133 11.13 -18.74 -14.35
CA ASP A 133 11.88 -19.47 -15.36
C ASP A 133 12.53 -20.74 -14.80
N GLY A 134 12.29 -21.87 -15.46
CA GLY A 134 12.87 -23.17 -15.10
C GLY A 134 12.09 -23.98 -14.06
N GLU A 135 10.95 -23.47 -13.59
CA GLU A 135 9.98 -24.19 -12.77
C GLU A 135 8.84 -24.77 -13.63
N ASP A 136 7.99 -25.60 -13.03
CA ASP A 136 6.79 -26.13 -13.68
C ASP A 136 5.77 -25.02 -14.04
N ASP A 137 4.93 -25.28 -15.04
CA ASP A 137 3.82 -24.39 -15.40
C ASP A 137 2.92 -24.11 -14.17
N GLY A 138 2.60 -22.84 -13.94
CA GLY A 138 1.79 -22.41 -12.79
C GLY A 138 2.60 -21.99 -11.57
N VAL A 139 3.94 -22.11 -11.58
CA VAL A 139 4.78 -21.47 -10.56
C VAL A 139 5.00 -20.00 -10.93
N VAL A 140 4.62 -19.11 -10.01
CA VAL A 140 4.66 -17.65 -10.22
C VAL A 140 5.23 -16.91 -9.01
N THR A 141 5.77 -15.72 -9.23
CA THR A 141 6.14 -14.77 -8.18
C THR A 141 5.17 -13.59 -8.11
N ILE A 142 5.02 -13.06 -6.91
CA ILE A 142 4.26 -11.84 -6.62
C ILE A 142 4.97 -11.05 -5.54
N ALA A 143 4.97 -9.72 -5.64
CA ALA A 143 5.59 -8.87 -4.64
C ALA A 143 4.89 -9.01 -3.27
N ASP A 144 5.66 -9.24 -2.20
CA ASP A 144 5.13 -9.31 -0.84
C ASP A 144 4.89 -7.91 -0.28
N THR A 145 3.73 -7.34 -0.60
CA THR A 145 3.29 -6.03 -0.12
C THR A 145 2.63 -6.10 1.27
N GLY A 146 2.88 -7.17 2.04
CA GLY A 146 2.37 -7.38 3.40
C GLY A 146 0.90 -7.75 3.43
N GLU A 147 0.09 -7.04 4.21
CA GLU A 147 -1.33 -7.38 4.44
C GLU A 147 -2.17 -7.49 3.16
N TRP A 148 -1.78 -6.81 2.08
CA TRP A 148 -2.47 -6.97 0.80
C TRP A 148 -2.26 -8.35 0.22
N LEU A 149 -1.02 -8.86 0.21
CA LEU A 149 -0.74 -10.21 -0.22
C LEU A 149 -1.48 -11.21 0.66
N ASP A 150 -1.50 -11.02 1.98
CA ASP A 150 -2.23 -11.92 2.89
C ASP A 150 -3.72 -12.01 2.55
N ARG A 151 -4.34 -10.88 2.22
CA ARG A 151 -5.74 -10.82 1.78
C ARG A 151 -5.95 -11.49 0.42
N PHE A 152 -5.05 -11.24 -0.52
CA PHE A 152 -5.08 -11.85 -1.84
C PHE A 152 -5.02 -13.38 -1.73
N LEU A 153 -4.09 -13.91 -0.93
CA LEU A 153 -3.90 -15.36 -0.76
C LEU A 153 -5.09 -16.03 -0.06
N VAL A 154 -5.74 -15.38 0.90
CA VAL A 154 -6.99 -15.90 1.48
C VAL A 154 -8.11 -15.91 0.43
N ALA A 155 -8.28 -14.81 -0.31
CA ALA A 155 -9.38 -14.65 -1.26
C ALA A 155 -9.32 -15.63 -2.44
N TYR A 156 -8.11 -15.95 -2.90
CA TYR A 156 -7.86 -16.86 -4.02
C TYR A 156 -7.25 -18.20 -3.58
N SER A 157 -7.47 -18.58 -2.32
CA SER A 157 -7.00 -19.86 -1.80
C SER A 157 -7.47 -21.10 -2.60
N PRO A 158 -8.65 -21.14 -3.23
CA PRO A 158 -9.04 -22.28 -4.08
C PRO A 158 -8.17 -22.46 -5.33
N GLU A 159 -7.51 -21.40 -5.79
CA GLU A 159 -6.66 -21.40 -6.99
C GLU A 159 -5.17 -21.55 -6.67
N ILE A 160 -4.79 -21.58 -5.39
CA ILE A 160 -3.40 -21.59 -4.92
C ILE A 160 -3.13 -22.90 -4.18
N VAL A 161 -2.13 -23.65 -4.65
CA VAL A 161 -1.75 -24.96 -4.12
C VAL A 161 -0.68 -24.84 -3.06
N ASP A 162 0.29 -23.94 -3.26
CA ASP A 162 1.42 -23.76 -2.35
C ASP A 162 1.86 -22.29 -2.29
N VAL A 163 2.45 -21.89 -1.16
CA VAL A 163 2.93 -20.53 -0.90
C VAL A 163 4.29 -20.60 -0.22
N ALA A 164 5.26 -19.93 -0.82
CA ALA A 164 6.57 -19.67 -0.25
C ALA A 164 6.86 -18.15 -0.25
N PRO A 165 7.72 -17.62 0.65
CA PRO A 165 8.40 -18.34 1.73
C PRO A 165 7.46 -18.73 2.90
N PRO A 166 7.90 -19.63 3.80
CA PRO A 166 7.04 -20.18 4.87
C PRO A 166 6.47 -19.14 5.84
N ASP A 167 7.14 -18.01 6.03
CA ASP A 167 6.65 -16.89 6.84
C ASP A 167 5.43 -16.23 6.21
N VAL A 168 5.38 -16.07 4.88
CA VAL A 168 4.16 -15.62 4.17
C VAL A 168 3.02 -16.60 4.39
N ALA A 169 3.30 -17.91 4.25
CA ALA A 169 2.30 -18.95 4.47
C ALA A 169 1.74 -18.93 5.92
N GLU A 170 2.58 -18.69 6.94
CA GLU A 170 2.10 -18.60 8.32
C GLU A 170 1.26 -17.35 8.58
N ARG A 171 1.64 -16.18 8.05
CA ARG A 171 0.82 -14.95 8.15
C ARG A 171 -0.59 -15.17 7.58
N VAL A 172 -0.67 -15.79 6.41
CA VAL A 172 -1.95 -16.12 5.75
C VAL A 172 -2.76 -17.10 6.60
N ARG A 173 -2.09 -18.10 7.19
CA ARG A 173 -2.73 -19.09 8.07
C ARG A 173 -3.30 -18.45 9.34
N GLU A 174 -2.54 -17.58 10.00
CA GLU A 174 -3.01 -16.80 11.15
C GLU A 174 -4.21 -15.94 10.78
N ARG A 175 -4.16 -15.24 9.64
CA ARG A 175 -5.28 -14.45 9.13
C ARG A 175 -6.52 -15.31 8.88
N ALA A 176 -6.37 -16.47 8.25
CA ALA A 176 -7.48 -17.38 7.95
C ALA A 176 -8.11 -17.93 9.23
N ARG A 177 -7.31 -18.36 10.22
CA ARG A 177 -7.79 -18.81 11.54
C ARG A 177 -8.56 -17.70 12.25
N TRP A 178 -8.04 -16.48 12.25
CA TRP A 178 -8.73 -15.33 12.84
C TRP A 178 -10.09 -15.10 12.17
N ALA A 179 -10.14 -15.16 10.83
CA ALA A 179 -11.38 -14.99 10.08
C ALA A 179 -12.40 -16.12 10.35
N LEU A 180 -11.96 -17.37 10.47
CA LEU A 180 -12.81 -18.50 10.85
C LEU A 180 -13.38 -18.35 12.27
N GLY A 181 -12.57 -17.85 13.20
CA GLY A 181 -13.00 -17.56 14.57
C GLY A 181 -14.16 -16.55 14.65
N VAL A 182 -14.25 -15.60 13.71
CA VAL A 182 -15.40 -14.67 13.61
C VAL A 182 -16.72 -15.42 13.34
N TYR A 183 -16.66 -16.55 12.65
CA TYR A 183 -17.82 -17.39 12.35
C TYR A 183 -18.05 -18.50 13.39
N GLY A 184 -17.26 -18.54 14.47
CA GLY A 184 -17.32 -19.59 15.48
C GLY A 184 -16.83 -20.96 15.00
N ALA A 185 -16.00 -20.98 13.96
CA ALA A 185 -15.26 -22.16 13.55
C ALA A 185 -13.88 -22.12 14.24
N ASP A 186 -13.67 -23.03 15.18
CA ASP A 186 -12.35 -23.31 15.80
C ASP A 186 -11.49 -24.23 14.91
#